data_AF-A0A482VZT9-F1
#
_entry.id   AF-A0A482VZT9-F1
#
_cell.length_a   1.000
_cell.length_b   1.000
_cell.length_c   1.000
_cell.angle_alpha   90.00
_cell.angle_beta   90.00
_cell.angle_gamma   90.00
#
_symmetry.space_group_name_H-M   'P 1'
#
loop_
_entity.id
_entity.type
_entity.pdbx_description
1 polymer ?
#
loop_
_entity_poly.entity_id
_entity_poly.type
_entity_poly.pdbx_seq_one_letter_code
_entity_poly.pdbx_strand_id
1 'polypeptide(L)'
;MLSNNIVCGYLDVKISAKSRRGLTPWKAWQKQWCELNRLDSIENGIEMKLKSSTEGSVLNCVLLPRSSTICRTESRTKQYAFGVFTMGRTQKPLLFLSGTSESDTQSWISSIRKMLCVATYLPVGESNFHVSIVDNVHSRAASLVGLHGVLATNSQEIVIYDPCTGDPKVCWQWYQFHQFHFQAPAHPVDDKRIVVMHTSG
;
A
#
# COMPACT_ATOMS: atom_id res chain seq x y z
N MET A 1 11.19 15.17 15.07
CA MET A 1 10.97 15.08 13.61
C MET A 1 9.49 15.35 13.36
N LEU A 2 9.15 16.25 12.45
CA LEU A 2 7.76 16.64 12.16
C LEU A 2 6.96 15.40 11.77
N SER A 3 6.07 14.97 12.67
CA SER A 3 5.03 14.00 12.34
C SER A 3 4.12 14.67 11.32
N ASN A 4 4.32 14.38 10.02
CA ASN A 4 3.38 14.75 8.97
C ASN A 4 2.10 13.96 9.22
N ASN A 5 1.28 14.46 10.15
CA ASN A 5 -0.01 13.89 10.51
C ASN A 5 -1.02 14.03 9.38
N ILE A 6 -0.67 14.80 8.34
CA ILE A 6 -1.50 15.07 7.17
C ILE A 6 -0.75 14.71 5.89
N VAL A 7 -1.40 13.94 5.03
CA VAL A 7 -0.96 13.65 3.65
C VAL A 7 -2.13 13.94 2.74
N CYS A 8 -1.91 14.70 1.66
CA CYS A 8 -2.96 15.11 0.75
C CYS A 8 -2.55 15.04 -0.72
N GLY A 9 -3.53 14.89 -1.60
CA GLY A 9 -3.31 14.85 -3.05
C GLY A 9 -4.49 14.25 -3.80
N TYR A 10 -4.40 14.24 -5.13
CA TYR A 10 -5.43 13.64 -5.96
C TYR A 10 -5.23 12.13 -6.11
N LEU A 11 -6.32 11.38 -5.94
CA LEU A 11 -6.41 9.96 -6.30
C LEU A 11 -7.70 9.71 -7.09
N ASP A 12 -7.69 8.67 -7.92
CA ASP A 12 -8.93 8.07 -8.37
C ASP A 12 -9.51 7.20 -7.25
N VAL A 13 -10.75 7.44 -6.87
CA VAL A 13 -11.39 6.81 -5.72
C VAL A 13 -12.63 6.04 -6.15
N LYS A 14 -12.79 4.84 -5.57
CA LYS A 14 -13.98 4.00 -5.68
C LYS A 14 -14.48 3.65 -4.29
N ILE A 15 -15.67 4.13 -3.94
CA ILE A 15 -16.33 3.84 -2.66
C ILE A 15 -17.62 3.04 -2.88
N SER A 16 -18.03 2.33 -1.84
CA SER A 16 -19.32 1.65 -1.81
C SER A 16 -20.46 2.67 -1.83
N ALA A 17 -21.50 2.46 -2.65
CA ALA A 17 -22.70 3.29 -2.61
C ALA A 17 -23.47 2.99 -1.32
N LYS A 18 -24.04 3.96 -0.61
CA LYS A 18 -24.87 3.62 0.56
C LYS A 18 -26.14 2.87 0.07
N SER A 19 -26.24 1.56 0.29
CA SER A 19 -27.44 0.75 -0.04
C SER A 19 -28.02 0.11 1.22
N ARG A 20 -29.34 0.18 1.39
CA ARG A 20 -30.09 -0.45 2.48
C ARG A 20 -30.52 -1.90 2.18
N ARG A 21 -30.19 -2.46 1.01
CA ARG A 21 -30.65 -3.80 0.60
C ARG A 21 -29.53 -4.63 -0.04
N GLY A 22 -28.99 -5.58 0.74
CA GLY A 22 -28.38 -6.85 0.32
C GLY A 22 -27.07 -6.83 -0.47
N LEU A 23 -26.97 -6.01 -1.52
CA LEU A 23 -25.79 -5.89 -2.36
C LEU A 23 -25.48 -4.41 -2.54
N THR A 24 -24.31 -4.01 -2.06
CA THR A 24 -23.90 -2.61 -2.06
C THR A 24 -23.08 -2.34 -3.33
N PRO A 25 -23.64 -1.73 -4.39
CA PRO A 25 -22.90 -1.49 -5.62
C PRO A 25 -21.76 -0.51 -5.37
N TRP A 26 -20.63 -0.72 -6.05
CA TRP A 26 -19.52 0.23 -6.02
C TRP A 26 -19.80 1.39 -6.97
N LYS A 27 -19.51 2.62 -6.53
CA LYS A 27 -19.54 3.78 -7.43
C LYS A 27 -18.50 3.63 -8.54
N ALA A 28 -18.66 4.39 -9.62
CA ALA A 28 -17.60 4.54 -10.62
C ALA A 28 -16.36 5.19 -10.01
N TRP A 29 -15.20 4.98 -10.62
CA TRP A 29 -13.97 5.69 -10.27
C TRP A 29 -14.16 7.19 -10.49
N GLN A 30 -13.76 8.00 -9.51
CA GLN A 30 -13.82 9.46 -9.61
C GLN A 30 -12.51 10.05 -9.07
N LYS A 31 -11.92 11.00 -9.80
CA LYS A 31 -10.76 11.75 -9.31
C LYS A 31 -11.21 12.72 -8.22
N GLN A 32 -10.63 12.58 -7.03
CA GLN A 32 -11.00 13.37 -5.85
C GLN A 32 -9.75 13.81 -5.09
N TRP A 33 -9.86 14.94 -4.40
CA TRP A 33 -8.83 15.39 -3.47
C TRP A 33 -8.96 14.57 -2.18
N CYS A 34 -7.90 13.87 -1.81
CA CYS A 34 -7.84 13.03 -0.62
C CYS A 34 -6.99 13.70 0.45
N GLU A 35 -7.47 13.72 1.69
CA GLU A 35 -6.73 14.20 2.87
C GLU A 35 -6.73 13.10 3.93
N LEU A 36 -5.56 12.53 4.21
CA LEU A 36 -5.32 11.60 5.31
C LEU A 36 -4.96 12.38 6.54
N ASN A 37 -5.66 12.14 7.65
CA ASN A 37 -5.32 12.67 8.96
C ASN A 37 -5.10 11.50 9.91
N ARG A 38 -3.90 11.42 10.49
CA ARG A 38 -3.62 10.41 11.53
C ARG A 38 -4.49 10.71 12.76
N LEU A 39 -5.09 9.67 13.32
CA LEU A 39 -5.90 9.74 14.53
C LEU A 39 -5.16 9.12 15.72
N ASP A 40 -5.21 9.81 16.85
CA ASP A 40 -4.78 9.28 18.14
C ASP A 40 -5.93 8.46 18.78
N SER A 41 -6.40 7.45 18.06
CA SER A 41 -7.40 6.48 18.54
C SER A 41 -6.82 5.07 18.50
N ILE A 42 -7.29 4.22 19.41
CA ILE A 42 -6.88 2.80 19.49
C ILE A 42 -7.53 2.01 18.35
N GLU A 43 -8.80 2.27 18.05
CA GLU A 43 -9.55 1.52 17.05
C GLU A 43 -9.26 2.01 15.63
N ASN A 44 -9.27 3.34 15.43
CA ASN A 44 -9.10 3.97 14.13
C ASN A 44 -7.76 4.68 14.06
N GLY A 45 -6.98 4.44 13.00
CA GLY A 45 -5.66 5.05 12.82
C GLY A 45 -5.67 6.27 11.90
N ILE A 46 -6.63 6.35 10.97
CA ILE A 46 -6.68 7.41 9.96
C ILE A 46 -8.12 7.83 9.70
N GLU A 47 -8.34 9.14 9.59
CA GLU A 47 -9.50 9.75 8.94
C GLU A 47 -9.12 10.17 7.52
N MET A 48 -9.80 9.62 6.51
CA MET A 48 -9.64 10.02 5.12
C MET A 48 -10.84 10.87 4.67
N LYS A 49 -10.59 12.15 4.38
CA LYS A 49 -11.57 13.05 3.78
C LYS A 49 -11.43 13.04 2.27
N LEU A 50 -12.55 12.86 1.58
CA LEU A 50 -12.65 12.93 0.12
C LEU A 50 -13.37 14.22 -0.25
N LYS A 51 -12.72 15.09 -1.01
CA LYS A 51 -13.20 16.42 -1.39
C LYS A 51 -13.31 16.55 -2.90
N SER A 52 -14.20 17.43 -3.36
CA SER A 52 -14.35 17.72 -4.80
C SER A 52 -13.10 18.39 -5.40
N SER A 53 -12.36 19.14 -4.59
CA SER A 53 -11.11 19.82 -4.94
C SER A 53 -10.33 20.16 -3.65
N THR A 54 -9.17 20.80 -3.77
CA THR A 54 -8.32 21.24 -2.64
C THR A 54 -9.09 22.09 -1.62
N GLU A 55 -9.91 23.03 -2.08
CA GLU A 55 -10.75 23.93 -1.27
C GLU A 55 -12.24 23.56 -1.32
N GLY A 56 -12.56 22.44 -1.97
CA GLY A 56 -13.93 22.00 -2.19
C GLY A 56 -14.60 21.40 -0.96
N SER A 57 -15.90 21.09 -1.09
CA SER A 57 -16.67 20.46 -0.02
C SER A 57 -16.26 19.01 0.21
N VAL A 58 -16.41 18.55 1.45
CA VAL A 58 -16.20 17.14 1.82
C VAL A 58 -17.38 16.31 1.26
N LEU A 59 -17.06 15.43 0.33
CA LEU A 59 -18.00 14.52 -0.31
C LEU A 59 -18.19 13.23 0.51
N ASN A 60 -17.13 12.78 1.17
CA ASN A 60 -17.15 11.61 2.04
C ASN A 60 -16.05 11.68 3.10
N CYS A 61 -16.25 10.95 4.19
CA CYS A 61 -15.25 10.73 5.21
C CYS A 61 -15.21 9.23 5.54
N VAL A 62 -14.04 8.62 5.43
CA VAL A 62 -13.83 7.20 5.68
C VAL A 62 -12.84 7.05 6.83
N LEU A 63 -13.24 6.31 7.87
CA LEU A 63 -12.36 5.92 8.97
C LEU A 63 -11.68 4.59 8.61
N LEU A 64 -10.35 4.57 8.74
CA LEU A 64 -9.56 3.36 8.56
C LEU A 64 -9.18 2.82 9.94
N PRO A 65 -9.64 1.61 10.31
CA PRO A 65 -9.18 0.90 11.49
C PRO A 65 -7.66 0.73 11.49
N ARG A 66 -7.02 0.73 12.67
CA ARG A 66 -5.57 0.45 12.77
C ARG A 66 -5.18 -0.91 12.19
N SER A 67 -6.09 -1.87 12.24
CA SER A 67 -5.92 -3.20 11.65
C SER A 67 -6.07 -3.22 10.13
N SER A 68 -6.34 -2.10 9.46
CA SER A 68 -6.58 -2.09 8.02
C SER A 68 -5.40 -2.69 7.24
N THR A 69 -5.73 -3.57 6.29
CA THR A 69 -4.76 -4.14 5.35
C THR A 69 -4.82 -3.36 4.04
N ILE A 70 -3.65 -3.10 3.45
CA ILE A 70 -3.51 -2.38 2.18
C ILE A 70 -2.72 -3.26 1.21
N CYS A 71 -3.30 -3.54 0.04
CA CYS A 71 -2.69 -4.36 -1.01
C CYS A 71 -3.16 -3.90 -2.40
N ARG A 72 -2.43 -4.25 -3.46
CA ARG A 72 -2.84 -3.96 -4.84
C ARG A 72 -4.06 -4.80 -5.19
N THR A 73 -4.95 -4.23 -5.98
CA THR A 73 -6.12 -4.90 -6.53
C THR A 73 -6.05 -4.90 -8.05
N GLU A 74 -6.64 -5.91 -8.66
CA GLU A 74 -6.85 -5.90 -10.10
C GLU A 74 -8.03 -4.98 -10.44
N SER A 75 -7.85 -4.17 -11.47
CA SER A 75 -8.89 -3.31 -12.03
C SER A 75 -8.69 -3.22 -13.53
N ARG A 76 -9.76 -3.48 -14.29
CA ARG A 76 -9.74 -3.40 -15.75
C ARG A 76 -9.48 -1.99 -16.28
N THR A 77 -9.75 -0.97 -15.47
CA THR A 77 -9.71 0.44 -15.89
C THR A 77 -8.67 1.27 -15.13
N LYS A 78 -7.99 0.69 -14.12
CA LYS A 78 -7.02 1.39 -13.26
C LYS A 78 -5.84 0.47 -12.93
N GLN A 79 -4.78 0.57 -13.72
CA GLN A 79 -3.57 -0.26 -13.58
C GLN A 79 -2.91 -0.14 -12.19
N TYR A 80 -2.98 1.05 -11.59
CA TYR A 80 -2.35 1.32 -10.29
C TYR A 80 -3.33 1.28 -9.12
N ALA A 81 -4.38 0.45 -9.22
CA ALA A 81 -5.40 0.32 -8.19
C ALA A 81 -4.95 -0.47 -6.95
N PHE A 82 -5.25 0.06 -5.76
CA PHE A 82 -5.07 -0.64 -4.49
C PHE A 82 -6.32 -0.51 -3.63
N GLY A 83 -6.49 -1.46 -2.71
CA GLY A 83 -7.64 -1.49 -1.81
C GLY A 83 -7.21 -1.32 -0.36
N VAL A 84 -8.12 -0.76 0.44
CA VAL A 84 -8.02 -0.75 1.89
C VAL A 84 -9.11 -1.67 2.44
N PHE A 85 -8.72 -2.64 3.25
CA PHE A 85 -9.59 -3.70 3.73
C PHE A 85 -9.58 -3.76 5.25
N THR A 86 -10.72 -4.07 5.84
CA THR A 86 -10.80 -4.43 7.27
C THR A 86 -10.09 -5.76 7.51
N MET A 87 -9.40 -5.89 8.65
CA MET A 87 -8.90 -7.19 9.10
C MET A 87 -10.06 -8.03 9.65
N GLY A 88 -10.16 -9.29 9.24
CA GLY A 88 -11.20 -10.20 9.72
C GLY A 88 -11.57 -11.26 8.66
N ARG A 89 -12.45 -12.19 9.03
CA ARG A 89 -12.82 -13.35 8.19
C ARG A 89 -13.36 -12.99 6.80
N THR A 90 -13.95 -11.81 6.65
CA THR A 90 -14.57 -11.37 5.39
C THR A 90 -13.72 -10.39 4.59
N GLN A 91 -12.55 -9.95 5.11
CA GLN A 91 -11.69 -8.90 4.56
C GLN A 91 -12.45 -7.83 3.78
N LYS A 92 -13.42 -7.19 4.44
CA LYS A 92 -14.37 -6.35 3.71
C LYS A 92 -13.64 -5.11 3.19
N PRO A 93 -13.68 -4.83 1.88
CA PRO A 93 -13.13 -3.60 1.31
C PRO A 93 -13.85 -2.37 1.86
N LEU A 94 -13.08 -1.40 2.33
CA LEU A 94 -13.55 -0.09 2.78
C LEU A 94 -13.63 0.88 1.59
N LEU A 95 -12.56 0.93 0.79
CA LEU A 95 -12.48 1.70 -0.43
C LEU A 95 -11.39 1.14 -1.36
N PHE A 96 -11.45 1.54 -2.62
CA PHE A 96 -10.36 1.37 -3.57
C PHE A 96 -9.85 2.72 -4.04
N LEU A 97 -8.56 2.79 -4.29
CA LEU A 97 -7.81 3.96 -4.69
C LEU A 97 -6.94 3.60 -5.88
N SER A 98 -6.53 4.59 -6.68
CA SER A 98 -5.51 4.40 -7.71
C SER A 98 -4.68 5.66 -7.84
N GLY A 99 -3.36 5.48 -7.81
CA GLY A 99 -2.40 6.50 -8.21
C GLY A 99 -2.28 6.59 -9.73
N THR A 100 -1.37 7.45 -10.16
CA THR A 100 -1.04 7.74 -11.56
C THR A 100 0.14 6.92 -12.11
N SER A 101 0.93 6.33 -11.22
CA SER A 101 2.08 5.45 -11.49
C SER A 101 2.23 4.42 -10.36
N GLU A 102 3.17 3.49 -10.51
CA GLU A 102 3.47 2.54 -9.41
C GLU A 102 4.12 3.29 -8.25
N SER A 103 5.07 4.20 -8.51
CA SER A 103 5.74 4.99 -7.47
C SER A 103 4.76 5.88 -6.70
N ASP A 104 3.84 6.55 -7.40
CA ASP A 104 2.78 7.35 -6.77
C ASP A 104 1.91 6.47 -5.86
N THR A 105 1.46 5.32 -6.38
CA THR A 105 0.67 4.35 -5.60
C THR A 105 1.40 3.85 -4.37
N GLN A 106 2.68 3.48 -4.50
CA GLN A 106 3.48 3.00 -3.37
C GLN A 106 3.77 4.11 -2.35
N SER A 107 3.90 5.37 -2.77
CA SER A 107 4.01 6.51 -1.86
C SER A 107 2.77 6.66 -0.98
N TRP A 108 1.57 6.55 -1.58
CA TRP A 108 0.30 6.56 -0.85
C TRP A 108 0.17 5.35 0.09
N ILE A 109 0.44 4.13 -0.40
CA ILE A 109 0.37 2.91 0.41
C ILE A 109 1.34 2.99 1.60
N SER A 110 2.58 3.44 1.37
CA SER A 110 3.59 3.62 2.41
C SER A 110 3.16 4.64 3.46
N SER A 111 2.59 5.77 3.02
CA SER A 111 2.06 6.80 3.92
C SER A 111 0.92 6.28 4.80
N ILE A 112 -0.04 5.56 4.22
CA ILE A 112 -1.15 4.95 4.95
C ILE A 112 -0.62 3.93 5.96
N ARG A 113 0.26 3.01 5.55
CA ARG A 113 0.85 2.00 6.45
C ARG A 113 1.60 2.63 7.63
N LYS A 114 2.42 3.65 7.37
CA LYS A 114 3.13 4.40 8.42
C LYS A 114 2.18 5.09 9.40
N MET A 115 1.12 5.72 8.90
CA MET A 115 0.13 6.38 9.75
C MET A 115 -0.66 5.38 10.63
N LEU A 116 -0.94 4.19 10.12
CA LEU A 116 -1.62 3.12 10.87
C LEU A 116 -0.72 2.46 11.92
N CYS A 117 0.60 2.32 11.68
CA CYS A 117 1.52 1.77 12.69
C CYS A 117 1.53 2.68 13.93
N VAL A 118 1.42 2.05 15.12
CA VAL A 118 1.55 2.74 16.41
C VAL A 118 3.03 2.95 16.72
N ALA A 119 3.85 1.94 16.40
CA ALA A 119 5.28 1.97 16.61
C ALA A 119 6.00 2.81 15.55
N THR A 120 7.14 3.37 15.95
CA THR A 120 8.05 4.07 15.05
C THR A 120 8.73 3.04 14.13
N TYR A 121 8.83 3.38 12.85
CA TYR A 121 9.62 2.58 11.92
C TYR A 121 11.08 2.56 12.38
N LEU A 122 11.68 1.37 12.41
CA LEU A 122 13.10 1.22 12.66
C LEU A 122 13.90 1.98 11.60
N PRO A 123 14.92 2.76 12.00
CA PRO A 123 15.76 3.46 11.06
C PRO A 123 16.50 2.45 10.17
N VAL A 124 16.61 2.79 8.90
CA VAL A 124 17.23 1.95 7.88
C VAL A 124 18.62 2.50 7.59
N GLY A 125 19.65 1.67 7.78
CA GLY A 125 21.05 2.01 7.46
C GLY A 125 21.32 2.05 5.95
N GLU A 126 22.54 2.45 5.57
CA GLU A 126 22.92 2.67 4.16
C GLU A 126 22.77 1.45 3.25
N SER A 127 22.88 0.24 3.81
CA SER A 127 22.81 -1.03 3.07
C SER A 127 21.41 -1.67 3.05
N ASN A 128 20.41 -1.01 3.62
CA ASN A 128 19.06 -1.53 3.77
C ASN A 128 18.05 -0.63 3.04
N PHE A 129 16.92 -1.20 2.62
CA PHE A 129 15.93 -0.48 1.81
C PHE A 129 14.52 -0.70 2.33
N HIS A 130 13.70 0.35 2.39
CA HIS A 130 12.27 0.15 2.52
C HIS A 130 11.71 -0.37 1.20
N VAL A 131 11.09 -1.55 1.26
CA VAL A 131 10.54 -2.22 0.08
C VAL A 131 9.12 -2.68 0.33
N SER A 132 8.42 -2.91 -0.77
CA SER A 132 7.13 -3.61 -0.82
C SER A 132 7.13 -4.54 -2.02
N ILE A 133 6.56 -5.72 -1.84
CA ILE A 133 6.27 -6.61 -2.97
C ILE A 133 5.06 -6.05 -3.73
N VAL A 134 5.17 -6.01 -5.05
CA VAL A 134 4.04 -5.65 -5.91
C VAL A 134 3.11 -6.86 -6.00
N ASP A 135 1.86 -6.69 -5.57
CA ASP A 135 0.89 -7.78 -5.61
C ASP A 135 0.48 -8.10 -7.06
N ASN A 136 0.76 -9.32 -7.49
CA ASN A 136 0.46 -9.88 -8.80
C ASN A 136 0.16 -11.38 -8.65
N VAL A 137 -0.01 -12.10 -9.76
CA VAL A 137 -0.33 -13.54 -9.74
C VAL A 137 0.75 -14.36 -9.02
N HIS A 138 2.03 -14.03 -9.20
CA HIS A 138 3.16 -14.74 -8.60
C HIS A 138 3.28 -14.46 -7.10
N SER A 139 3.24 -13.20 -6.67
CA SER A 139 3.28 -12.87 -5.23
C SER A 139 2.05 -13.37 -4.49
N ARG A 140 0.88 -13.45 -5.16
CA ARG A 140 -0.30 -14.16 -4.62
C ARG A 140 -0.03 -15.65 -4.43
N ALA A 141 0.48 -16.35 -5.44
CA ALA A 141 0.78 -17.77 -5.36
C ALA A 141 1.82 -18.08 -4.28
N ALA A 142 2.80 -17.19 -4.08
CA ALA A 142 3.82 -17.30 -3.05
C ALA A 142 3.36 -16.83 -1.64
N SER A 143 2.08 -16.45 -1.46
CA SER A 143 1.56 -15.91 -0.19
C SER A 143 2.28 -14.65 0.32
N LEU A 144 2.82 -13.83 -0.60
CA LEU A 144 3.55 -12.59 -0.32
C LEU A 144 2.66 -11.34 -0.43
N VAL A 145 1.34 -11.50 -0.47
CA VAL A 145 0.39 -10.40 -0.70
C VAL A 145 0.49 -9.36 0.39
N GLY A 146 0.65 -8.09 0.01
CA GLY A 146 0.77 -6.96 0.91
C GLY A 146 2.10 -6.91 1.67
N LEU A 147 3.05 -7.81 1.36
CA LEU A 147 4.34 -7.86 2.03
C LEU A 147 5.11 -6.56 1.81
N HIS A 148 5.58 -6.00 2.91
CA HIS A 148 6.43 -4.82 2.93
C HIS A 148 7.27 -4.81 4.19
N GLY A 149 8.39 -4.10 4.13
CA GLY A 149 9.30 -4.02 5.25
C GLY A 149 10.65 -3.42 4.89
N VAL A 150 11.66 -3.81 5.66
CA VAL A 150 13.05 -3.43 5.44
C VAL A 150 13.76 -4.61 4.79
N LEU A 151 14.22 -4.42 3.56
CA LEU A 151 15.10 -5.34 2.87
C LEU A 151 16.51 -5.19 3.44
N ALA A 152 17.09 -6.30 3.87
CA ALA A 152 18.51 -6.42 4.13
C ALA A 152 19.09 -7.58 3.31
N THR A 153 20.39 -7.49 3.04
CA THR A 153 21.13 -8.50 2.29
C THR A 153 22.44 -8.81 2.99
N ASN A 154 22.91 -10.04 2.87
CA ASN A 154 24.26 -10.43 3.22
C ASN A 154 24.82 -11.34 2.10
N SER A 155 25.95 -12.02 2.34
CA SER A 155 26.58 -12.89 1.33
C SER A 155 25.81 -14.20 1.05
N GLN A 156 24.81 -14.55 1.86
CA GLN A 156 24.08 -15.82 1.80
C GLN A 156 22.61 -15.63 1.40
N GLU A 157 21.99 -14.55 1.88
CA GLU A 157 20.54 -14.39 1.82
C GLU A 157 20.06 -12.94 1.66
N ILE A 158 18.79 -12.84 1.31
CA ILE A 158 17.98 -11.65 1.27
C ILE A 158 16.78 -11.82 2.21
N VAL A 159 16.58 -10.86 3.11
CA VAL A 159 15.57 -10.94 4.17
C VAL A 159 14.74 -9.66 4.18
N ILE A 160 13.42 -9.80 4.31
CA ILE A 160 12.52 -8.67 4.58
C ILE A 160 12.06 -8.74 6.02
N TYR A 161 12.40 -7.72 6.80
CA TYR A 161 12.02 -7.57 8.19
C TYR A 161 10.77 -6.72 8.36
N ASP A 162 9.98 -6.98 9.40
CA ASP A 162 8.94 -6.08 9.84
C ASP A 162 9.55 -4.70 10.19
N PRO A 163 9.03 -3.60 9.62
CA PRO A 163 9.63 -2.29 9.82
C PRO A 163 9.40 -1.74 11.23
N CYS A 164 8.43 -2.27 11.98
CA CYS A 164 8.09 -1.82 13.34
C CYS A 164 8.71 -2.74 14.41
N THR A 165 8.74 -4.07 14.21
CA THR A 165 9.30 -5.02 15.22
C THR A 165 10.73 -5.48 14.93
N GLY A 166 11.17 -5.43 13.67
CA GLY A 166 12.46 -5.99 13.25
C GLY A 166 12.44 -7.51 13.08
N ASP A 167 11.29 -8.18 13.24
CA ASP A 167 11.18 -9.62 13.06
C ASP A 167 11.27 -9.99 11.57
N PRO A 168 11.94 -11.10 11.21
CA PRO A 168 11.99 -11.55 9.82
C PRO A 168 10.61 -12.00 9.35
N LYS A 169 10.13 -11.42 8.24
CA LYS A 169 8.87 -11.83 7.59
C LYS A 169 9.08 -12.91 6.53
N VAL A 170 10.17 -12.78 5.77
CA VAL A 170 10.56 -13.75 4.75
C VAL A 170 12.06 -13.70 4.52
N CYS A 171 12.65 -14.86 4.27
CA CYS A 171 14.05 -15.04 3.94
C CYS A 171 14.15 -15.90 2.69
N TRP A 172 15.02 -15.49 1.77
CA TRP A 172 15.42 -16.29 0.62
C TRP A 172 16.94 -16.37 0.55
N GLN A 173 17.44 -17.54 0.19
CA GLN A 173 18.86 -17.76 -0.07
C GLN A 173 19.20 -17.34 -1.49
N TRP A 174 20.41 -16.82 -1.74
CA TRP A 174 20.78 -16.33 -3.08
C TRP A 174 20.67 -17.39 -4.17
N TYR A 175 20.97 -18.66 -3.85
CA TYR A 175 20.88 -19.76 -4.81
C TYR A 175 19.44 -20.06 -5.29
N GLN A 176 18.43 -19.52 -4.60
CA GLN A 176 17.02 -19.64 -5.01
C GLN A 176 16.66 -18.67 -6.13
N PHE A 177 17.53 -17.73 -6.46
CA PHE A 177 17.33 -16.79 -7.56
C PHE A 177 18.28 -17.10 -8.71
N HIS A 178 17.79 -16.95 -9.94
CA HIS A 178 18.61 -17.15 -11.13
C HIS A 178 18.69 -15.91 -12.03
N GLN A 179 17.87 -14.88 -11.79
CA GLN A 179 17.89 -13.65 -12.58
C GLN A 179 17.31 -12.45 -11.83
N PHE A 180 17.92 -11.29 -12.05
CA PHE A 180 17.45 -9.99 -11.57
C PHE A 180 17.48 -8.98 -12.71
N HIS A 181 16.46 -8.15 -12.81
CA HIS A 181 16.49 -7.00 -13.70
C HIS A 181 15.55 -5.90 -13.22
N PHE A 182 15.79 -4.67 -13.68
CA PHE A 182 14.80 -3.62 -13.53
C PHE A 182 13.62 -3.86 -14.47
N GLN A 183 12.41 -3.61 -13.98
CA GLN A 183 11.24 -3.60 -14.83
C GLN A 183 11.33 -2.41 -15.80
N ALA A 184 10.96 -2.63 -17.06
CA ALA A 184 10.79 -1.52 -18.00
C ALA A 184 9.73 -0.55 -17.47
N PRO A 185 10.04 0.74 -17.30
CA PRO A 185 9.11 1.69 -16.70
C PRO A 185 7.97 2.02 -17.66
N ALA A 186 6.73 1.94 -17.17
CA ALA A 186 5.56 2.48 -17.87
C ALA A 186 5.45 4.00 -17.73
N HIS A 187 6.08 4.56 -16.69
CA HIS A 187 6.13 6.00 -16.42
C HIS A 187 7.56 6.41 -16.03
N PRO A 188 8.10 7.57 -16.46
CA PRO A 188 9.49 7.96 -16.20
C PRO A 188 9.86 7.98 -14.71
N VAL A 189 8.90 8.27 -13.83
CA VAL A 189 9.09 8.28 -12.37
C VAL A 189 9.42 6.89 -11.79
N ASP A 190 9.03 5.83 -12.50
CA ASP A 190 9.23 4.44 -12.10
C ASP A 190 10.57 3.87 -12.58
N ASP A 191 11.38 4.65 -13.32
CA ASP A 191 12.67 4.18 -13.83
C ASP A 191 13.59 3.72 -12.69
N LYS A 192 14.09 2.49 -12.82
CA LYS A 192 14.95 1.83 -11.82
C LYS A 192 14.37 1.77 -10.40
N ARG A 193 13.05 1.87 -10.23
CA ARG A 193 12.36 1.77 -8.93
C ARG A 193 11.82 0.37 -8.64
N ILE A 194 11.65 -0.46 -9.66
CA ILE A 194 11.05 -1.80 -9.55
C ILE A 194 12.09 -2.82 -10.00
N VAL A 195 12.44 -3.74 -9.09
CA VAL A 195 13.31 -4.88 -9.37
C VAL A 195 12.47 -6.13 -9.48
N VAL A 196 12.63 -6.86 -10.58
CA VAL A 196 12.05 -8.18 -10.78
C VAL A 196 13.10 -9.22 -10.39
N MET A 197 12.71 -10.12 -9.49
CA MET A 197 13.54 -11.22 -9.01
C MET A 197 12.91 -12.52 -9.49
N HIS A 198 13.65 -13.30 -10.27
CA HIS A 198 13.18 -14.60 -10.74
C HIS A 198 13.71 -15.71 -9.82
N THR A 199 12.78 -16.45 -9.24
CA THR A 199 13.07 -17.57 -8.34
C THR A 199 13.05 -18.88 -9.11
N SER A 200 14.01 -19.76 -8.84
CA SER A 200 13.98 -21.15 -9.29
C SER A 200 12.88 -21.89 -8.52
N GLY A 201 11.85 -22.33 -9.24
CA GLY A 201 10.77 -23.17 -8.70
C GLY A 201 11.15 -24.65 -8.66
#